data_AF-F4B7K7-F1
#
_entry.id   AF-F4B7K7-F1
#
_cell.length_a   1.000
_cell.length_b   1.000
_cell.length_c   1.000
_cell.angle_alpha   90.00
_cell.angle_beta   90.00
_cell.angle_gamma   90.00
#
_symmetry.space_group_name_H-M   'P 1'
#
loop_
_entity.id
_entity.type
_entity.pdbx_description
1 polymer ?
#
loop_
_entity_poly.entity_id
_entity_poly.type
_entity_poly.pdbx_seq_one_letter_code
_entity_poly.pdbx_strand_id
1 'polypeptide(L)'
;MKYGVADTTFSRVDMGAIAIKVIKREDPDAEIIRYTVPGIKDLPVAARRLIDSGCDGVITLGWVGKTMLDKYSYLAASIGLIIVQVLTSKHVIDVTVHEDEADDEEKLKEIAIDRASKHARNLVLLVKEGKNALTPYAGKGLRQGYKDAGSID
;
A
#
# COMPACT_ATOMS: atom_id res chain seq x y z
N MET A 1 -7.23 -4.94 15.55
CA MET A 1 -6.21 -5.72 14.80
C MET A 1 -4.89 -4.96 14.84
N LYS A 2 -3.77 -5.61 14.53
CA LYS A 2 -2.47 -4.94 14.49
C LYS A 2 -2.01 -4.72 13.04
N TYR A 3 -1.79 -3.48 12.65
CA TYR A 3 -1.41 -3.13 11.27
C TYR A 3 0.01 -2.57 11.20
N GLY A 4 0.75 -2.98 10.18
CA GLY A 4 2.04 -2.39 9.86
C GLY A 4 1.89 -1.33 8.77
N VAL A 5 2.55 -0.18 8.94
CA VAL A 5 2.64 0.88 7.94
C VAL A 5 4.12 1.12 7.64
N ALA A 6 4.59 0.71 6.47
CA ALA A 6 5.95 0.99 6.04
C ALA A 6 5.94 2.03 4.92
N ASP A 7 6.76 3.06 5.05
CA ASP A 7 6.87 4.15 4.07
C ASP A 7 8.32 4.56 3.87
N THR A 8 8.55 5.51 2.96
CA THR A 8 9.91 5.88 2.56
C THR A 8 10.19 7.37 2.73
N THR A 9 11.44 7.71 3.05
CA THR A 9 11.91 9.10 2.98
C THR A 9 12.05 9.60 1.54
N PHE A 10 12.15 8.70 0.57
CA PHE A 10 12.17 9.04 -0.86
C PHE A 10 10.80 9.52 -1.37
N SER A 11 9.71 9.11 -0.71
CA SER A 11 8.35 9.52 -1.08
C SER A 11 8.17 11.02 -0.93
N ARG A 12 7.59 11.65 -1.96
CA ARG A 12 7.30 13.10 -1.98
C ARG A 12 5.98 13.49 -1.31
N VAL A 13 5.22 12.49 -0.86
CA VAL A 13 3.95 12.65 -0.13
C VAL A 13 4.00 11.72 1.09
N ASP A 14 3.63 12.25 2.27
CA ASP A 14 3.47 11.45 3.50
C ASP A 14 2.20 10.59 3.43
N MET A 15 2.26 9.55 2.60
CA MET A 15 1.20 8.55 2.48
C MET A 15 1.03 7.73 3.76
N GLY A 16 2.06 7.66 4.61
CA GLY A 16 2.03 6.94 5.89
C GLY A 16 1.00 7.56 6.83
N ALA A 17 1.05 8.88 7.01
CA ALA A 17 0.08 9.60 7.83
C ALA A 17 -1.37 9.42 7.30
N ILE A 18 -1.54 9.41 5.97
CA ILE A 18 -2.84 9.22 5.32
C ILE A 18 -3.38 7.82 5.61
N ALA A 19 -2.57 6.78 5.40
CA ALA A 19 -2.95 5.40 5.67
C ALA A 19 -3.32 5.20 7.14
N ILE A 20 -2.52 5.72 8.08
CA ILE A 20 -2.80 5.65 9.52
C ILE A 20 -4.15 6.28 9.86
N LYS A 21 -4.44 7.47 9.30
CA LYS A 21 -5.71 8.18 9.53
C LYS A 21 -6.90 7.34 9.04
N VAL A 22 -6.78 6.71 7.87
CA VAL A 22 -7.84 5.85 7.34
C VAL A 22 -7.98 4.58 8.16
N ILE A 23 -6.89 3.88 8.50
CA ILE A 23 -6.93 2.67 9.32
C ILE A 23 -7.64 2.95 10.65
N LYS A 24 -7.28 4.03 11.35
CA LYS A 24 -7.94 4.41 12.62
C LYS A 24 -9.42 4.77 12.46
N ARG A 25 -9.84 5.24 11.28
CA ARG A 25 -11.25 5.55 11.01
C ARG A 25 -12.06 4.27 10.77
N GLU A 26 -11.51 3.31 10.02
CA GLU A 26 -12.19 2.06 9.70
C GLU A 26 -12.08 1.02 10.83
N ASP A 27 -11.03 1.10 11.65
CA ASP A 27 -10.79 0.26 12.84
C ASP A 27 -10.32 1.15 14.01
N PRO A 28 -11.24 1.73 14.80
CA PRO A 28 -10.91 2.65 15.91
C PRO A 28 -9.98 2.06 16.98
N ASP A 29 -10.04 0.73 17.18
CA ASP A 29 -9.23 -0.01 18.16
C ASP A 29 -7.94 -0.59 17.55
N ALA A 30 -7.54 -0.13 16.35
CA ALA A 30 -6.34 -0.61 15.67
C ALA A 30 -5.05 -0.28 16.44
N GLU A 31 -4.21 -1.29 16.67
CA GLU A 31 -2.80 -1.08 17.00
C GLU A 31 -2.02 -0.87 15.70
N ILE A 32 -1.20 0.17 15.63
CA ILE A 32 -0.46 0.50 14.40
C ILE A 32 1.02 0.67 14.72
N ILE A 33 1.87 -0.06 14.00
CA ILE A 33 3.32 0.12 14.01
C ILE A 33 3.75 0.75 12.69
N ARG A 34 4.39 1.92 12.76
CA ARG A 34 4.98 2.59 11.59
C ARG A 34 6.47 2.29 11.50
N TYR A 35 6.98 2.02 10.31
CA TYR A 35 8.41 1.86 10.04
C TYR A 35 8.81 2.55 8.74
N THR A 36 9.52 3.68 8.85
CA THR A 36 10.05 4.43 7.70
C THR A 36 11.45 3.94 7.32
N VAL A 37 11.67 3.75 6.02
CA VAL A 37 12.95 3.33 5.42
C VAL A 37 13.43 4.32 4.35
N PRO A 38 14.68 4.24 3.85
CA PRO A 38 15.16 5.18 2.85
C PRO A 38 14.36 5.19 1.54
N GLY A 39 14.10 4.01 0.97
CA GLY A 39 13.43 3.88 -0.33
C GLY A 39 12.77 2.52 -0.56
N ILE A 40 12.22 2.33 -1.77
CA ILE A 40 11.41 1.16 -2.12
C ILE A 40 12.13 -0.19 -1.96
N LYS A 41 13.46 -0.21 -2.15
CA LYS A 41 14.27 -1.43 -2.03
C LYS A 41 14.32 -1.98 -0.60
N ASP A 42 14.04 -1.13 0.39
CA ASP A 42 14.05 -1.49 1.81
C ASP A 42 12.64 -1.87 2.33
N LEU A 43 11.59 -1.63 1.54
CA LEU A 43 10.21 -1.98 1.91
C LEU A 43 9.99 -3.48 2.15
N PRO A 44 10.60 -4.42 1.38
CA PRO A 44 10.46 -5.85 1.66
C PRO A 44 10.90 -6.25 3.07
N VAL A 45 12.08 -5.78 3.51
CA VAL A 45 12.58 -6.10 4.86
C VAL A 45 11.78 -5.38 5.94
N ALA A 46 11.32 -4.14 5.67
CA ALA A 46 10.43 -3.42 6.58
C ALA A 46 9.11 -4.17 6.79
N ALA A 47 8.48 -4.62 5.70
CA ALA A 47 7.24 -5.39 5.75
C ALA A 47 7.43 -6.70 6.51
N ARG A 48 8.52 -7.43 6.24
CA ARG A 48 8.83 -8.67 6.95
C ARG A 48 8.98 -8.44 8.46
N ARG A 49 9.73 -7.41 8.86
CA ARG A 49 9.93 -7.06 10.28
C ARG A 49 8.63 -6.66 10.98
N LEU A 50 7.75 -5.92 10.31
CA LEU A 50 6.45 -5.56 10.85
C LEU A 50 5.58 -6.81 11.07
N ILE A 51 5.57 -7.74 10.12
CA ILE A 51 4.86 -9.02 10.28
C ILE A 51 5.46 -9.82 11.45
N ASP A 52 6.79 -9.94 11.53
CA ASP A 52 7.47 -10.65 12.63
C ASP A 52 7.21 -9.98 13.99
N SER A 53 6.87 -8.68 14.03
CA SER A 53 6.42 -7.96 15.23
C SER A 53 4.95 -8.17 15.60
N GLY A 54 4.25 -9.05 14.87
CA GLY A 54 2.87 -9.45 15.13
C GLY A 54 1.81 -8.69 14.34
N CYS A 55 2.17 -7.94 13.29
CA CYS A 55 1.16 -7.31 12.44
C CYS A 55 0.36 -8.35 11.64
N ASP A 56 -0.97 -8.18 11.62
CA ASP A 56 -1.92 -9.03 10.90
C ASP A 56 -1.99 -8.74 9.40
N GLY A 57 -1.52 -7.57 9.01
CA GLY A 57 -1.30 -7.18 7.64
C GLY A 57 -0.48 -5.88 7.58
N VAL A 58 0.15 -5.64 6.44
CA VAL A 58 1.03 -4.48 6.24
C VAL A 58 0.58 -3.71 5.00
N ILE A 59 0.69 -2.38 5.04
CA ILE A 59 0.66 -1.52 3.86
C ILE A 59 2.06 -0.94 3.65
N THR A 60 2.58 -1.03 2.43
CA THR A 60 3.88 -0.44 2.05
C THR A 60 3.64 0.73 1.10
N LEU A 61 4.32 1.85 1.31
CA LEU A 61 4.03 3.13 0.68
C LEU A 61 5.29 3.66 -0.01
N GLY A 62 5.44 3.31 -1.28
CA GLY A 62 6.61 3.58 -2.11
C GLY A 62 6.42 4.73 -3.09
N TRP A 63 7.54 5.24 -3.59
CA TRP A 63 7.60 6.27 -4.62
C TRP A 63 8.69 5.93 -5.63
N VAL A 64 8.40 6.09 -6.92
CA VAL A 64 9.28 5.69 -8.02
C VAL A 64 9.49 6.88 -8.94
N GLY A 65 10.76 7.19 -9.20
CA GLY A 65 11.13 8.25 -10.14
C GLY A 65 10.76 7.94 -11.60
N LYS A 66 10.99 8.90 -12.49
CA LYS A 66 10.59 8.81 -13.91
C LYS A 66 11.47 7.89 -14.76
N THR A 67 12.64 7.46 -14.27
CA THR A 67 13.60 6.76 -15.11
C THR A 67 13.27 5.26 -15.23
N MET A 68 13.72 4.63 -16.31
CA MET A 68 13.62 3.17 -16.45
C MET A 68 14.36 2.42 -15.34
N LEU A 69 15.45 2.99 -14.82
CA LEU A 69 16.20 2.41 -13.70
C LEU A 69 15.37 2.39 -12.40
N ASP A 70 14.55 3.42 -12.19
CA ASP A 70 13.63 3.48 -11.05
C ASP A 70 12.56 2.38 -11.17
N LYS A 71 12.03 2.15 -12.37
CA LYS A 71 11.07 1.06 -12.64
C LYS A 71 11.67 -0.32 -12.41
N TYR A 72 12.94 -0.54 -12.78
CA TYR A 72 13.63 -1.80 -12.46
C TYR A 72 13.86 -1.97 -10.96
N SER A 73 14.17 -0.88 -10.24
CA SER A 73 14.28 -0.91 -8.79
C SER A 73 12.94 -1.27 -8.14
N TYR A 74 11.82 -0.75 -8.67
CA TYR A 74 10.48 -1.12 -8.23
C TYR A 74 10.16 -2.59 -8.52
N LEU A 75 10.46 -3.09 -9.73
CA LEU A 75 10.24 -4.51 -10.04
C LEU A 75 10.94 -5.44 -9.04
N ALA A 76 12.21 -5.15 -8.73
CA ALA A 76 12.96 -5.91 -7.75
C ALA A 76 12.33 -5.84 -6.33
N ALA A 77 11.91 -4.64 -5.91
CA ALA A 77 11.22 -4.45 -4.62
C ALA A 77 9.88 -5.20 -4.57
N SER A 78 9.08 -5.13 -5.64
CA SER A 78 7.77 -5.78 -5.74
C SER A 78 7.88 -7.31 -5.68
N ILE A 79 8.89 -7.90 -6.35
CA ILE A 79 9.21 -9.33 -6.21
C ILE A 79 9.54 -9.67 -4.75
N GLY A 80 10.33 -8.83 -4.08
CA GLY A 80 10.62 -8.98 -2.65
C GLY A 80 9.36 -8.98 -1.78
N LEU A 81 8.42 -8.05 -2.02
CA LEU A 81 7.15 -7.98 -1.30
C LEU A 81 6.27 -9.22 -1.56
N ILE A 82 6.21 -9.71 -2.80
CA ILE A 82 5.51 -10.95 -3.14
C ILE A 82 6.08 -12.13 -2.34
N ILE A 83 7.42 -12.26 -2.29
CA ILE A 83 8.09 -13.31 -1.52
C ILE A 83 7.73 -13.19 -0.04
N VAL A 84 7.74 -11.98 0.53
CA VAL A 84 7.34 -11.76 1.94
C VAL A 84 5.91 -12.24 2.19
N GLN A 85 4.95 -11.92 1.31
CA GLN A 85 3.56 -12.37 1.46
C GLN A 85 3.45 -13.90 1.47
N VAL A 86 4.08 -14.56 0.48
CA VAL A 86 4.04 -16.02 0.35
C VAL A 86 4.69 -16.71 1.55
N LEU A 87 5.83 -16.21 2.02
CA LEU A 87 6.56 -16.80 3.16
C LEU A 87 5.91 -16.56 4.52
N THR A 88 5.00 -15.59 4.62
CA THR A 88 4.35 -15.23 5.89
C THR A 88 2.88 -15.61 5.95
N SER A 89 2.26 -15.92 4.81
CA SER A 89 0.79 -16.03 4.68
C SER A 89 0.04 -14.80 5.22
N LYS A 90 0.67 -13.62 5.15
CA LYS A 90 0.09 -12.33 5.56
C LYS A 90 0.06 -11.38 4.37
N HIS A 91 -1.01 -10.59 4.27
CA HIS A 91 -1.12 -9.61 3.20
C HIS A 91 -0.16 -8.44 3.40
N VAL A 92 0.50 -8.06 2.30
CA VAL A 92 1.29 -6.84 2.19
C VAL A 92 0.74 -6.05 1.01
N ILE A 93 -0.02 -5.00 1.29
CA ILE A 93 -0.64 -4.14 0.29
C ILE A 93 0.39 -3.15 -0.22
N ASP A 94 0.92 -3.41 -1.42
CA ASP A 94 1.87 -2.54 -2.11
C ASP A 94 1.16 -1.32 -2.71
N VAL A 95 1.46 -0.14 -2.15
CA VAL A 95 1.01 1.16 -2.65
C VAL A 95 2.23 1.93 -3.11
N THR A 96 2.50 1.86 -4.40
CA THR A 96 3.59 2.59 -5.03
C THR A 96 3.04 3.59 -6.04
N VAL A 97 3.56 4.82 -6.03
CA VAL A 97 3.23 5.89 -6.98
C VAL A 97 4.44 6.17 -7.86
N HIS A 98 4.27 6.16 -9.17
CA HIS A 98 5.30 6.52 -10.13
C HIS A 98 5.11 7.96 -10.59
N GLU A 99 6.21 8.71 -10.68
CA GLU A 99 6.16 10.12 -11.08
C GLU A 99 5.70 10.37 -12.52
N ASP A 100 5.62 9.33 -13.36
CA ASP A 100 5.10 9.39 -14.72
C ASP A 100 3.59 9.08 -14.83
N GLU A 101 2.90 8.87 -13.70
CA GLU A 101 1.44 8.68 -13.66
C GLU A 101 0.64 9.98 -13.86
N ALA A 102 1.30 11.14 -13.72
CA ALA A 102 0.72 12.45 -13.94
C ALA A 102 1.77 13.44 -14.43
N ASP A 103 1.34 14.41 -15.24
CA ASP A 103 2.21 15.45 -15.79
C ASP A 103 2.48 16.59 -14.81
N ASP A 104 1.65 16.74 -13.76
CA ASP A 104 1.74 17.78 -12.76
C ASP A 104 1.78 17.23 -11.31
N GLU A 105 2.45 17.96 -10.43
CA GLU A 105 2.68 17.53 -9.04
C GLU A 105 1.41 17.54 -8.19
N GLU A 106 0.46 18.42 -8.50
CA GLU A 106 -0.82 18.48 -7.78
C GLU A 106 -1.62 17.22 -8.04
N LYS A 107 -1.71 16.79 -9.30
CA LYS A 107 -2.38 15.57 -9.69
C LYS A 107 -1.69 14.33 -9.15
N LEU A 108 -0.36 14.31 -9.16
CA LEU A 108 0.41 13.22 -8.58
C LEU A 108 0.16 13.09 -7.06
N LYS A 109 0.03 14.22 -6.37
CA LYS A 109 -0.35 14.25 -4.95
C LYS A 109 -1.79 13.76 -4.74
N GLU A 110 -2.75 14.13 -5.58
CA GLU A 110 -4.11 13.60 -5.52
C GLU A 110 -4.13 12.07 -5.67
N ILE A 111 -3.40 11.54 -6.65
CA ILE A 111 -3.27 10.09 -6.89
C ILE A 111 -2.71 9.40 -5.65
N ALA A 112 -1.64 9.94 -5.07
CA ALA A 112 -1.02 9.41 -3.87
C ALA A 112 -2.00 9.37 -2.67
N ILE A 113 -2.75 10.45 -2.45
CA ILE A 113 -3.75 10.53 -1.38
C ILE A 113 -4.88 9.52 -1.58
N ASP A 114 -5.45 9.46 -2.78
CA ASP A 114 -6.57 8.56 -3.10
C ASP A 114 -6.14 7.09 -2.98
N ARG A 115 -4.98 6.75 -3.57
CA ARG A 115 -4.45 5.38 -3.56
C ARG A 115 -4.13 4.93 -2.14
N ALA A 116 -3.38 5.72 -1.37
CA ALA A 116 -3.07 5.39 0.02
C ALA A 116 -4.35 5.19 0.85
N SER A 117 -5.35 6.06 0.66
CA SER A 117 -6.62 5.99 1.40
C SER A 117 -7.43 4.73 1.05
N LYS A 118 -7.63 4.45 -0.24
CA LYS A 118 -8.43 3.30 -0.68
C LYS A 118 -7.75 1.97 -0.34
N HIS A 119 -6.43 1.87 -0.50
CA HIS A 119 -5.71 0.65 -0.14
C HIS A 119 -5.62 0.44 1.37
N ALA A 120 -5.53 1.51 2.18
CA ALA A 120 -5.63 1.38 3.63
C ALA A 120 -7.00 0.79 4.05
N ARG A 121 -8.10 1.20 3.40
CA ARG A 121 -9.41 0.60 3.62
C ARG A 121 -9.44 -0.88 3.21
N ASN A 122 -8.88 -1.22 2.05
CA ASN A 122 -8.79 -2.62 1.59
C ASN A 122 -7.99 -3.49 2.56
N LEU A 123 -6.88 -2.97 3.12
CA LEU A 123 -6.12 -3.67 4.15
C LEU A 123 -6.99 -3.99 5.36
N VAL A 124 -7.74 -3.01 5.87
CA VAL A 124 -8.64 -3.20 7.03
C VAL A 124 -9.70 -4.27 6.72
N LEU A 125 -10.35 -4.20 5.56
CA LEU A 125 -11.34 -5.19 5.12
C LEU A 125 -10.73 -6.61 5.09
N LEU A 126 -9.60 -6.78 4.43
CA LEU A 126 -8.94 -8.09 4.31
C LEU A 126 -8.49 -8.66 5.66
N VAL A 127 -7.99 -7.80 6.55
CA VAL A 127 -7.50 -8.23 7.87
C VAL A 127 -8.66 -8.54 8.83
N LYS A 128 -9.71 -7.72 8.87
CA LYS A 128 -10.84 -7.90 9.81
C LYS A 128 -11.87 -8.92 9.35
N GLU A 129 -12.26 -8.84 8.09
CA GLU A 129 -13.36 -9.63 7.54
C GLU A 129 -12.85 -10.87 6.77
N GLY A 130 -11.54 -10.94 6.53
CA GLY A 130 -10.89 -12.09 5.92
C GLY A 130 -11.17 -12.24 4.42
N LYS A 131 -10.96 -13.45 3.90
CA LYS A 131 -10.95 -13.74 2.46
C LYS A 131 -12.23 -13.39 1.70
N ASN A 132 -13.37 -13.27 2.38
CA ASN A 132 -14.66 -13.00 1.74
C ASN A 132 -14.99 -11.50 1.69
N ALA A 133 -14.20 -10.64 2.35
CA ALA A 133 -14.48 -9.21 2.48
C ALA A 133 -14.68 -8.50 1.13
N LEU A 134 -13.90 -8.92 0.12
CA LEU A 134 -13.90 -8.29 -1.20
C LEU A 134 -14.76 -9.03 -2.23
N THR A 135 -15.31 -10.19 -1.90
CA THR A 135 -16.11 -11.02 -2.83
C THR A 135 -17.29 -10.28 -3.46
N PRO A 136 -18.06 -9.44 -2.72
CA PRO A 136 -19.17 -8.67 -3.32
C PRO A 136 -18.73 -7.67 -4.41
N TYR A 137 -17.46 -7.29 -4.43
CA TYR A 137 -16.89 -6.32 -5.37
C TYR A 137 -16.15 -6.98 -6.54
N ALA A 138 -16.15 -8.31 -6.61
CA ALA A 138 -15.53 -9.06 -7.69
C ALA A 138 -16.12 -8.63 -9.05
N GLY A 139 -15.24 -8.35 -10.02
CA GLY A 139 -15.64 -7.96 -11.38
C GLY A 139 -16.17 -6.53 -11.55
N LYS A 140 -16.18 -5.69 -10.50
CA LYS A 140 -16.77 -4.32 -10.58
C LYS A 140 -15.87 -3.24 -11.18
N GLY A 141 -14.61 -3.57 -11.50
CA GLY A 141 -13.67 -2.62 -12.12
C GLY A 141 -13.26 -1.44 -11.24
N LEU A 142 -13.22 -1.62 -9.91
CA LEU A 142 -12.84 -0.56 -8.96
C LEU A 142 -11.36 -0.19 -9.10
N ARG A 143 -11.03 1.12 -9.09
CA ARG A 143 -9.66 1.65 -9.24
C ARG A 143 -9.23 2.52 -8.05
N GLN A 144 -7.92 2.54 -7.80
CA GLN A 144 -7.28 3.34 -6.76
C GLN A 144 -6.26 4.32 -7.40
N GLY A 145 -6.50 5.62 -7.28
CA GLY A 145 -5.78 6.69 -7.96
C GLY A 145 -6.47 7.21 -9.23
N TYR A 146 -7.48 6.52 -9.76
CA TYR A 146 -8.27 6.93 -10.93
C TYR A 146 -9.75 6.60 -10.74
N LYS A 147 -10.61 7.09 -11.66
CA LYS A 147 -12.04 6.71 -11.71
C LYS A 147 -12.18 5.21 -11.99
N ASP A 148 -13.19 4.59 -11.37
CA ASP A 148 -13.50 3.18 -11.58
C ASP A 148 -13.75 2.90 -13.08
N ALA A 149 -13.27 1.75 -13.56
CA ALA A 149 -13.48 1.29 -14.93
C ALA A 149 -14.91 0.81 -15.17
N GLY A 150 -15.59 0.36 -14.10
CA GLY A 150 -16.91 -0.26 -14.16
C GLY A 150 -16.87 -1.74 -14.54
N SER A 151 -18.04 -2.39 -14.43
CA SER A 151 -18.27 -3.75 -14.93
C SER A 151 -18.33 -3.75 -16.45
N ILE A 152 -17.86 -4.83 -17.07
CA ILE A 152 -18.06 -5.14 -18.49
C ILE A 152 -18.98 -6.35 -18.71
N ASP A 153 -19.43 -6.97 -17.61
CA ASP A 153 -20.46 -8.01 -17.54
C ASP A 153 -21.84 -7.40 -17.33
#